data_AF-A0A7W8ZRK9-F1
#
_entry.id   AF-A0A7W8ZRK9-F1
#
_cell.length_a   1.000
_cell.length_b   1.000
_cell.length_c   1.000
_cell.angle_alpha   90.00
_cell.angle_beta   90.00
_cell.angle_gamma   90.00
#
_symmetry.space_group_name_H-M   'P 1'
#
loop_
_entity.id
_entity.type
_entity.pdbx_description
1 polymer ?
#
loop_
_entity_poly.entity_id
_entity_poly.type
_entity_poly.pdbx_seq_one_letter_code
_entity_poly.pdbx_strand_id
1 'polypeptide(L)'
;MIGKYTQQELKPDWTHEEAEHLRLQNILTDLLQRTADVEILSEIEKDFICSFLKTAQGDLPPFDVATVCAHYNFKFTYLIYFRDLTGGSAYYRPFGTEIRQIGIDEATSSLLHLKNEASNWEQKLADKSTKDKLVLEIIREYEYEIDQVQKGSSEYQSNFQFGGRRIYDAKKMSTVLQNKFIYLSAKEVFETFNVADLTFTLNGKQIVINEFSIVHITNRHFAEMVKAHPTTKSFHNESFHPKLLNKQLRAIFTQIENLGGIKKLTSLREIYFKYQNEVYKVYTTDRPNNKGEIFLSTFFILEDQNQLQKLTKDYDLINVSADLDFYQPK
;
A
#
# COMPACT_ATOMS: atom_id res chain seq x y z
N MET A 1 -1.74 8.83 17.47
CA MET A 1 -2.31 9.09 16.14
C MET A 1 -1.90 10.50 15.76
N ILE A 2 -1.32 10.71 14.59
CA ILE A 2 -0.81 12.04 14.16
C ILE A 2 -1.93 12.86 13.51
N GLY A 3 -2.85 12.20 12.78
CA GLY A 3 -4.00 12.86 12.16
C GLY A 3 -5.16 13.11 13.12
N LYS A 4 -5.91 14.19 12.86
CA LYS A 4 -7.17 14.53 13.53
C LYS A 4 -8.36 13.84 12.88
N TYR A 5 -8.36 13.75 11.54
CA TYR A 5 -9.42 13.12 10.77
C TYR A 5 -9.02 11.76 10.24
N THR A 6 -9.94 10.80 10.35
CA THR A 6 -9.81 9.46 9.79
C THR A 6 -10.15 9.43 8.30
N GLN A 7 -9.70 8.38 7.60
CA GLN A 7 -10.08 8.16 6.20
C GLN A 7 -11.59 8.16 5.97
N GLN A 8 -12.37 7.63 6.92
CA GLN A 8 -13.82 7.55 6.79
C GLN A 8 -14.46 8.94 6.89
N GLU A 9 -13.95 9.81 7.75
CA GLU A 9 -14.42 11.18 7.89
C GLU A 9 -14.02 12.03 6.67
N LEU A 10 -12.88 11.77 6.04
CA LEU A 10 -12.44 12.50 4.85
C LEU A 10 -13.13 12.04 3.55
N LYS A 11 -13.84 10.90 3.58
CA LYS A 11 -14.55 10.38 2.42
C LYS A 11 -15.89 11.12 2.25
N PRO A 12 -16.21 11.64 1.06
CA PRO A 12 -17.50 12.25 0.80
C PRO A 12 -18.67 11.26 0.93
N ASP A 13 -19.74 11.69 1.58
CA ASP A 13 -21.04 11.01 1.64
C ASP A 13 -22.14 11.85 0.97
N TRP A 14 -22.44 11.55 -0.28
CA TRP A 14 -23.38 12.32 -1.10
C TRP A 14 -24.86 12.00 -0.84
N THR A 15 -25.19 11.26 0.23
CA THR A 15 -26.60 11.02 0.62
C THR A 15 -27.31 12.31 1.05
N HIS A 16 -26.58 13.28 1.60
CA HIS A 16 -27.08 14.58 2.04
C HIS A 16 -26.18 15.72 1.53
N GLU A 17 -26.31 16.06 0.25
CA GLU A 17 -25.38 16.94 -0.47
C GLU A 17 -25.05 18.27 0.24
N GLU A 18 -26.04 19.03 0.70
CA GLU A 18 -25.81 20.32 1.36
C GLU A 18 -25.09 20.18 2.71
N ALA A 19 -25.54 19.23 3.54
CA ALA A 19 -24.93 18.98 4.85
C ALA A 19 -23.50 18.46 4.69
N GLU A 20 -23.28 17.61 3.68
CA GLU A 20 -21.97 17.08 3.36
C GLU A 20 -21.02 18.16 2.85
N HIS A 21 -21.51 19.05 2.00
CA HIS A 21 -20.72 20.19 1.53
C HIS A 21 -20.25 21.06 2.69
N LEU A 22 -21.15 21.41 3.62
CA LEU A 22 -20.81 22.18 4.82
C LEU A 22 -19.80 21.43 5.70
N ARG A 23 -19.97 20.11 5.87
CA ARG A 23 -19.06 19.27 6.66
C ARG A 23 -17.64 19.27 6.06
N LEU A 24 -17.52 19.05 4.75
CA LEU A 24 -16.24 19.03 4.05
C LEU A 24 -15.57 20.41 4.05
N GLN A 25 -16.35 21.49 3.90
CA GLN A 25 -15.85 22.87 4.03
C GLN A 25 -15.28 23.15 5.44
N ASN A 26 -15.97 22.70 6.49
CA ASN A 26 -15.50 22.87 7.86
C ASN A 26 -14.19 22.12 8.11
N ILE A 27 -14.10 20.86 7.62
CA ILE A 27 -12.87 20.07 7.70
C ILE A 27 -11.73 20.73 6.93
N LEU A 28 -11.99 21.18 5.69
CA LEU A 28 -10.99 21.86 4.88
C LEU A 28 -10.49 23.13 5.57
N THR A 29 -11.39 23.96 6.08
CA THR A 29 -11.05 25.21 6.78
C THR A 29 -10.18 24.94 8.01
N ASP A 30 -10.55 23.95 8.83
CA ASP A 30 -9.76 23.53 9.99
C ASP A 30 -8.36 23.04 9.59
N LEU A 31 -8.27 22.21 8.54
CA LEU A 31 -7.00 21.70 8.06
C LEU A 31 -6.09 22.77 7.45
N LEU A 32 -6.66 23.74 6.73
CA LEU A 32 -5.92 24.89 6.20
C LEU A 32 -5.37 25.76 7.34
N GLN A 33 -6.18 25.99 8.39
CA GLN A 33 -5.75 26.73 9.58
C GLN A 33 -4.60 26.02 10.29
N ARG A 34 -4.73 24.71 10.55
CA ARG A 34 -3.65 23.90 11.14
C ARG A 34 -2.37 23.94 10.33
N THR A 35 -2.49 23.96 8.99
CA THR A 35 -1.33 24.10 8.09
C THR A 35 -0.66 25.47 8.26
N ALA A 36 -1.45 26.54 8.34
CA ALA A 36 -0.94 27.90 8.58
C ALA A 36 -0.27 28.04 9.95
N ASP A 37 -0.76 27.30 10.95
CA ASP A 37 -0.19 27.23 12.30
C ASP A 37 1.04 26.28 12.39
N VAL A 38 1.51 25.74 11.25
CA VAL A 38 2.66 24.83 11.14
C VAL A 38 2.47 23.53 11.94
N GLU A 39 1.22 23.09 12.10
CA GLU A 39 0.92 21.81 12.71
C GLU A 39 1.29 20.65 11.77
N ILE A 40 1.67 19.52 12.37
CA ILE A 40 1.95 18.30 11.63
C ILE A 40 0.62 17.68 11.20
N LEU A 41 0.38 17.64 9.88
CA LEU A 41 -0.70 16.89 9.28
C LEU A 41 -0.26 15.47 8.91
N SER A 42 -1.19 14.53 9.03
CA SER A 42 -1.06 13.19 8.45
C SER A 42 -1.06 13.24 6.92
N GLU A 43 -0.55 12.19 6.28
CA GLU A 43 -0.52 12.06 4.83
C GLU A 43 -1.93 12.05 4.22
N ILE A 44 -2.92 11.52 4.93
CA ILE A 44 -4.30 11.48 4.43
C ILE A 44 -4.99 12.85 4.50
N GLU A 45 -4.70 13.65 5.53
CA GLU A 45 -5.17 15.03 5.62
C GLU A 45 -4.52 15.91 4.55
N LYS A 46 -3.22 15.72 4.27
CA LYS A 46 -2.54 16.40 3.16
C LYS A 46 -3.16 16.04 1.83
N ASP A 47 -3.40 14.75 1.57
CA ASP A 47 -4.06 14.31 0.35
C ASP A 47 -5.43 14.95 0.18
N PHE A 48 -6.21 15.01 1.25
CA PHE A 48 -7.51 15.65 1.25
C PHE A 48 -7.40 17.12 0.85
N ILE A 49 -6.62 17.93 1.56
CA ILE A 49 -6.44 19.37 1.25
C ILE A 49 -5.98 19.56 -0.19
N CYS A 50 -4.94 18.83 -0.60
CA CYS A 50 -4.34 19.00 -1.92
C CYS A 50 -5.27 18.56 -3.05
N SER A 51 -6.18 17.61 -2.80
CA SER A 51 -7.22 17.26 -3.76
C SER A 51 -8.22 18.41 -3.98
N PHE A 52 -8.60 19.14 -2.93
CA PHE A 52 -9.47 20.32 -3.02
C PHE A 52 -8.75 21.51 -3.66
N LEU A 53 -7.51 21.80 -3.25
CA LEU A 53 -6.73 22.91 -3.83
C LEU A 53 -6.51 22.75 -5.32
N LYS A 54 -6.43 21.52 -5.81
CA LYS A 54 -6.29 21.23 -7.25
C LYS A 54 -7.54 21.53 -8.07
N THR A 55 -8.72 21.46 -7.47
CA THR A 55 -10.01 21.72 -8.13
C THR A 55 -10.54 23.12 -7.87
N ALA A 56 -10.06 23.78 -6.81
CA ALA A 56 -10.45 25.14 -6.45
C ALA A 56 -10.04 26.15 -7.53
N GLN A 57 -10.99 27.00 -7.92
CA GLN A 57 -10.75 28.20 -8.72
C GLN A 57 -10.75 29.39 -7.76
N GLY A 58 -9.59 29.74 -7.21
CA GLY A 58 -9.48 30.83 -6.23
C GLY A 58 -8.04 31.13 -5.84
N ASP A 59 -7.88 32.13 -4.97
CA ASP A 59 -6.57 32.48 -4.43
C ASP A 59 -5.98 31.32 -3.62
N LEU A 60 -4.68 31.08 -3.82
CA LEU A 60 -3.97 30.06 -3.06
C LEU A 60 -3.90 30.46 -1.59
N PRO A 61 -3.98 29.49 -0.66
CA PRO A 61 -3.86 29.76 0.76
C PRO A 61 -2.46 30.32 1.10
N PRO A 62 -2.30 31.00 2.26
CA PRO A 62 -1.09 31.76 2.61
C PRO A 62 0.12 30.90 3.01
N PHE A 63 0.10 29.59 2.77
CA PHE A 63 1.17 28.66 3.10
C PHE A 63 1.84 28.10 1.84
N ASP A 64 3.01 27.48 2.01
CA ASP A 64 3.73 26.82 0.92
C ASP A 64 3.01 25.54 0.45
N VAL A 65 2.07 25.73 -0.49
CA VAL A 65 1.30 24.64 -1.12
C VAL A 65 2.22 23.61 -1.77
N ALA A 66 3.37 24.02 -2.33
CA ALA A 66 4.28 23.10 -2.99
C ALA A 66 4.89 22.11 -1.99
N THR A 67 5.29 22.59 -0.81
CA THR A 67 5.81 21.72 0.26
C THR A 67 4.72 20.83 0.86
N VAL A 68 3.54 21.39 1.18
CA VAL A 68 2.43 20.62 1.78
C VAL A 68 1.93 19.54 0.84
N CYS A 69 1.83 19.85 -0.46
CA CYS A 69 1.32 18.94 -1.48
C CYS A 69 2.39 18.12 -2.19
N ALA A 70 3.65 18.15 -1.75
CA ALA A 70 4.73 17.43 -2.43
C ALA A 70 4.44 15.93 -2.57
N HIS A 71 3.99 15.27 -1.49
CA HIS A 71 3.67 13.84 -1.51
C HIS A 71 2.42 13.52 -2.34
N TYR A 72 1.38 14.36 -2.26
CA TYR A 72 0.18 14.24 -3.08
C TYR A 72 0.52 14.36 -4.58
N ASN A 73 1.28 15.40 -4.94
CA ASN A 73 1.72 15.65 -6.31
C ASN A 73 2.56 14.50 -6.85
N PHE A 74 3.49 13.98 -6.04
CA PHE A 74 4.24 12.79 -6.39
C PHE A 74 3.31 11.59 -6.63
N LYS A 75 2.40 11.25 -5.70
CA LYS A 75 1.49 10.09 -5.83
C LYS A 75 0.62 10.21 -7.08
N PHE A 76 0.01 11.38 -7.28
CA PHE A 76 -0.85 11.63 -8.43
C PHE A 76 -0.07 11.52 -9.75
N THR A 77 1.11 12.14 -9.82
CA THR A 77 1.95 12.08 -11.03
C THR A 77 2.44 10.65 -11.26
N TYR A 78 2.94 9.97 -10.24
CA TYR A 78 3.40 8.57 -10.37
C TYR A 78 2.29 7.66 -10.92
N LEU A 79 1.06 7.77 -10.42
CA LEU A 79 -0.07 6.96 -10.89
C LEU A 79 -0.44 7.18 -12.36
N ILE A 80 -0.08 8.32 -12.95
CA ILE A 80 -0.26 8.58 -14.40
C ILE A 80 0.82 7.88 -15.22
N TYR A 81 2.08 7.91 -14.75
CA TYR A 81 3.25 7.52 -15.55
C TYR A 81 3.83 6.15 -15.20
N PHE A 82 3.38 5.46 -14.14
CA PHE A 82 4.05 4.24 -13.64
C PHE A 82 4.23 3.12 -14.68
N ARG A 83 3.34 3.06 -15.69
CA ARG A 83 3.40 2.05 -16.77
C ARG A 83 4.53 2.32 -17.76
N ASP A 84 4.89 3.58 -17.95
CA ASP A 84 5.96 3.99 -18.85
C ASP A 84 6.64 5.26 -18.36
N LEU A 85 7.84 5.10 -17.80
CA LEU A 85 8.69 6.21 -17.37
C LEU A 85 9.68 6.67 -18.44
N THR A 86 9.64 6.10 -19.66
CA THR A 86 10.54 6.45 -20.75
C THR A 86 10.11 7.70 -21.52
N GLY A 87 8.82 8.08 -21.43
CA GLY A 87 8.22 9.15 -22.22
C GLY A 87 7.76 8.72 -23.61
N GLY A 88 7.78 7.42 -23.93
CA GLY A 88 7.43 6.91 -25.26
C GLY A 88 5.93 6.72 -25.48
N SER A 89 5.15 6.62 -24.42
CA SER A 89 3.71 6.33 -24.48
C SER A 89 2.84 7.58 -24.58
N ALA A 90 1.59 7.38 -25.03
CA ALA A 90 0.53 8.34 -24.81
C ALA A 90 0.03 8.22 -23.36
N TYR A 91 0.02 9.33 -22.63
CA TYR A 91 -0.44 9.40 -21.25
C TYR A 91 -1.81 10.03 -21.16
N TYR A 92 -2.59 9.61 -20.18
CA TYR A 92 -3.96 10.08 -19.98
C TYR A 92 -4.18 10.40 -18.50
N ARG A 93 -4.97 11.44 -18.23
CA ARG A 93 -5.39 11.78 -16.85
C ARG A 93 -6.85 12.21 -16.82
N PRO A 94 -7.54 12.02 -15.69
CA PRO A 94 -8.85 12.58 -15.47
C PRO A 94 -8.78 14.11 -15.38
N PHE A 95 -9.73 14.79 -16.00
CA PHE A 95 -9.97 16.23 -15.95
C PHE A 95 -11.46 16.47 -15.77
N GLY A 96 -11.89 16.67 -14.52
CA GLY A 96 -13.32 16.65 -14.18
C GLY A 96 -13.92 15.28 -14.51
N THR A 97 -14.92 15.26 -15.39
CA THR A 97 -15.60 14.03 -15.85
C THR A 97 -14.98 13.40 -17.10
N GLU A 98 -13.96 14.03 -17.69
CA GLU A 98 -13.33 13.57 -18.93
C GLU A 98 -11.97 12.93 -18.69
N ILE A 99 -11.56 12.02 -19.57
CA ILE A 99 -10.17 11.55 -19.65
C ILE A 99 -9.53 12.27 -20.83
N ARG A 100 -8.41 12.96 -20.58
CA ARG A 100 -7.70 13.73 -21.62
C ARG A 100 -6.29 13.19 -21.80
N GLN A 101 -5.83 13.18 -23.05
CA GLN A 101 -4.45 12.90 -23.37
C GLN A 101 -3.57 14.05 -22.89
N ILE A 102 -2.44 13.73 -22.29
CA ILE A 102 -1.47 14.70 -21.78
C ILE A 102 -0.56 15.14 -22.93
N GLY A 103 -0.37 16.45 -23.07
CA GLY A 103 0.53 17.03 -24.06
C GLY A 103 2.00 16.70 -23.76
N ILE A 104 2.85 16.73 -24.80
CA ILE A 104 4.26 16.34 -24.72
C ILE A 104 5.04 17.17 -23.69
N ASP A 105 4.79 18.49 -23.63
CA ASP A 105 5.49 19.38 -22.70
C ASP A 105 5.13 19.07 -21.23
N GLU A 106 3.84 18.84 -20.96
CA GLU A 106 3.37 18.45 -19.63
C GLU A 106 3.93 17.08 -19.22
N ALA A 107 3.94 16.12 -20.15
CA ALA A 107 4.54 14.80 -19.91
C ALA A 107 6.04 14.90 -19.63
N THR A 108 6.77 15.72 -20.38
CA THR A 108 8.20 15.94 -20.19
C THR A 108 8.49 16.54 -18.81
N SER A 109 7.73 17.57 -18.40
CA SER A 109 7.86 18.20 -17.08
C SER A 109 7.53 17.22 -15.94
N SER A 110 6.45 16.44 -16.09
CA SER A 110 6.04 15.44 -15.11
C SER A 110 7.06 14.31 -14.94
N LEU A 111 7.62 13.82 -16.04
CA LEU A 111 8.68 12.80 -16.01
C LEU A 111 9.98 13.34 -15.41
N LEU A 112 10.32 14.61 -15.66
CA LEU A 112 11.45 15.27 -15.01
C LEU A 112 11.22 15.41 -13.50
N HIS A 113 10.01 15.78 -13.07
CA HIS A 113 9.64 15.78 -11.66
C HIS A 113 9.82 14.39 -11.03
N LEU A 114 9.29 13.34 -11.65
CA LEU A 114 9.45 11.96 -11.15
C LEU A 114 10.92 11.53 -11.10
N LYS A 115 11.75 11.96 -12.06
CA LYS A 115 13.18 11.67 -12.05
C LYS A 115 13.87 12.31 -10.84
N ASN A 116 13.54 13.57 -10.55
CA ASN A 116 14.06 14.27 -9.37
C ASN A 116 13.60 13.60 -8.07
N GLU A 117 12.32 13.18 -8.02
CA GLU A 117 11.78 12.44 -6.88
C GLU A 117 12.48 11.09 -6.67
N ALA A 118 12.80 10.38 -7.75
CA ALA A 118 13.58 9.15 -7.68
C ALA A 118 14.98 9.42 -7.10
N SER A 119 15.70 10.42 -7.63
CA SER A 119 17.05 10.76 -7.15
C SER A 119 17.07 11.15 -5.67
N ASN A 120 16.11 11.97 -5.22
CA ASN A 120 15.98 12.36 -3.81
C ASN A 120 15.66 11.15 -2.93
N TRP A 121 14.78 10.26 -3.40
CA TRP A 121 14.42 9.06 -2.65
C TRP A 121 15.58 8.06 -2.55
N GLU A 122 16.35 7.87 -3.62
CA GLU A 122 17.55 7.03 -3.59
C GLU A 122 18.56 7.49 -2.53
N GLN A 123 18.76 8.80 -2.37
CA GLN A 123 19.61 9.35 -1.31
C GLN A 123 19.09 8.96 0.08
N LYS A 124 17.77 9.02 0.29
CA LYS A 124 17.15 8.58 1.55
C LYS A 124 17.26 7.07 1.78
N LEU A 125 17.16 6.25 0.72
CA LEU A 125 17.34 4.78 0.82
C LEU A 125 18.81 4.36 1.06
N ALA A 126 19.76 5.22 0.68
CA ALA A 126 21.18 5.02 0.95
C ALA A 126 21.53 5.27 2.42
N ASP A 127 20.74 6.07 3.14
CA ASP A 127 20.96 6.34 4.57
C ASP A 127 20.55 5.14 5.45
N LYS A 128 21.53 4.30 5.78
CA LYS A 128 21.35 3.17 6.70
C LYS A 128 21.35 3.56 8.18
N SER A 129 21.57 4.84 8.51
CA SER A 129 21.62 5.30 9.90
C SER A 129 20.25 5.61 10.50
N THR A 130 19.21 5.65 9.68
CA THR A 130 17.84 5.90 10.12
C THR A 130 17.36 4.89 11.17
N LYS A 131 16.61 5.40 12.16
CA LYS A 131 15.93 4.58 13.18
C LYS A 131 14.45 4.36 12.87
N ASP A 132 13.95 4.95 11.78
CA ASP A 132 12.57 4.77 11.33
C ASP A 132 12.40 3.36 10.78
N LYS A 133 11.64 2.53 11.52
CA LYS A 133 11.38 1.13 11.16
C LYS A 133 10.74 1.01 9.79
N LEU A 134 9.81 1.89 9.44
CA LEU A 134 9.14 1.85 8.16
C LEU A 134 10.14 2.10 7.01
N VAL A 135 11.04 3.07 7.18
CA VAL A 135 12.10 3.33 6.20
C VAL A 135 13.05 2.13 6.09
N LEU A 136 13.41 1.48 7.20
CA LEU A 136 14.26 0.29 7.18
C LEU A 136 13.61 -0.88 6.43
N GLU A 137 12.31 -1.11 6.56
CA GLU A 137 11.62 -2.15 5.79
C GLU A 137 11.54 -1.82 4.30
N ILE A 138 11.31 -0.55 3.94
CA ILE A 138 11.35 -0.11 2.55
C ILE A 138 12.74 -0.30 1.94
N ILE A 139 13.79 -0.01 2.69
CA ILE A 139 15.17 -0.24 2.26
C ILE A 139 15.40 -1.71 1.90
N ARG A 140 14.92 -2.65 2.74
CA ARG A 140 15.08 -4.09 2.49
C ARG A 140 14.33 -4.55 1.25
N GLU A 141 13.09 -4.11 1.07
CA GLU A 141 12.32 -4.43 -0.14
C GLU A 141 12.94 -3.79 -1.39
N TYR A 142 13.42 -2.55 -1.30
CA TYR A 142 14.15 -1.91 -2.41
C TYR A 142 15.39 -2.70 -2.83
N GLU A 143 16.24 -3.12 -1.88
CA GLU A 143 17.44 -3.91 -2.15
C GLU A 143 17.09 -5.24 -2.84
N TYR A 144 16.04 -5.91 -2.35
CA TYR A 144 15.54 -7.14 -2.97
C TYR A 144 15.09 -6.91 -4.42
N GLU A 145 14.25 -5.89 -4.67
CA GLU A 145 13.69 -5.60 -5.99
C GLU A 145 14.78 -5.17 -6.98
N ILE A 146 15.75 -4.37 -6.54
CA ILE A 146 16.89 -3.97 -7.39
C ILE A 146 17.77 -5.16 -7.74
N ASP A 147 18.03 -6.07 -6.82
CA ASP A 147 18.75 -7.32 -7.13
C ASP A 147 18.00 -8.15 -8.19
N GLN A 148 16.66 -8.23 -8.13
CA GLN A 148 15.87 -8.90 -9.16
C GLN A 148 15.96 -8.18 -10.52
N VAL A 149 15.88 -6.84 -10.53
CA VAL A 149 16.06 -6.05 -11.77
C VAL A 149 17.45 -6.25 -12.37
N GLN A 150 18.50 -6.30 -11.53
CA GLN A 150 19.87 -6.54 -11.96
C GLN A 150 20.03 -7.95 -12.56
N LYS A 151 19.55 -8.99 -11.88
CA LYS A 151 19.59 -10.37 -12.37
C LYS A 151 18.83 -10.55 -13.68
N GLY A 152 17.64 -9.96 -13.77
CA GLY A 152 16.80 -10.01 -14.96
C GLY A 152 17.25 -9.09 -16.10
N SER A 153 18.27 -8.26 -15.88
CA SER A 153 18.76 -7.29 -16.87
C SER A 153 20.26 -7.36 -17.13
N SER A 154 20.93 -8.45 -16.75
CA SER A 154 22.38 -8.63 -16.88
C SER A 154 22.88 -8.40 -18.32
N GLU A 155 22.10 -8.80 -19.32
CA GLU A 155 22.38 -8.57 -20.74
C GLU A 155 22.28 -7.10 -21.17
N TYR A 156 21.50 -6.28 -20.46
CA TYR A 156 21.26 -4.87 -20.78
C TYR A 156 22.23 -3.91 -20.07
N GLN A 157 22.96 -4.39 -19.07
CA GLN A 157 23.91 -3.58 -18.29
C GLN A 157 25.18 -3.22 -19.08
N SER A 158 25.63 -4.12 -19.97
CA SER A 158 26.86 -3.95 -20.77
C SER A 158 26.61 -3.57 -22.23
N ASN A 159 25.41 -3.81 -22.77
CA ASN A 159 25.09 -3.58 -24.18
C ASN A 159 24.66 -2.13 -24.45
N PHE A 160 25.65 -1.27 -24.73
CA PHE A 160 25.43 0.09 -25.22
C PHE A 160 24.74 0.13 -26.60
N GLN A 161 24.87 -0.93 -27.40
CA GLN A 161 24.57 -0.90 -28.84
C GLN A 161 23.08 -0.83 -29.22
N PHE A 162 22.12 -1.01 -28.31
CA PHE A 162 20.69 -1.02 -28.67
C PHE A 162 19.76 -0.39 -27.60
N GLY A 163 20.27 0.54 -26.78
CA GLY A 163 19.43 1.23 -25.79
C GLY A 163 19.13 0.43 -24.52
N GLY A 164 19.79 -0.72 -24.30
CA GLY A 164 19.61 -1.57 -23.11
C GLY A 164 19.80 -0.82 -21.79
N ARG A 165 20.77 0.10 -21.74
CA ARG A 165 20.99 0.96 -20.57
C ARG A 165 19.78 1.84 -20.23
N ARG A 166 19.08 2.38 -21.24
CA ARG A 166 17.86 3.19 -21.01
C ARG A 166 16.74 2.36 -20.41
N ILE A 167 16.57 1.12 -20.87
CA ILE A 167 15.57 0.18 -20.33
C ILE A 167 15.90 -0.16 -18.88
N TYR A 168 17.17 -0.44 -18.58
CA TYR A 168 17.63 -0.69 -17.22
C TYR A 168 17.39 0.53 -16.30
N ASP A 169 17.77 1.72 -16.76
CA ASP A 169 17.57 2.96 -16.00
C ASP A 169 16.08 3.24 -15.72
N ALA A 170 15.20 2.97 -16.70
CA ALA A 170 13.75 3.09 -16.53
C ALA A 170 13.20 2.07 -15.52
N LYS A 171 13.64 0.79 -15.58
CA LYS A 171 13.26 -0.24 -14.60
C LYS A 171 13.72 0.11 -13.19
N LYS A 172 14.95 0.61 -13.07
CA LYS A 172 15.51 1.07 -11.79
C LYS A 172 14.69 2.24 -11.24
N MET A 173 14.43 3.25 -12.06
CA MET A 173 13.60 4.40 -11.69
C MET A 173 12.19 3.97 -11.26
N SER A 174 11.56 3.05 -12.00
CA SER A 174 10.26 2.47 -11.63
C SER A 174 10.30 1.83 -10.24
N THR A 175 11.34 1.03 -9.97
CA THR A 175 11.52 0.35 -8.68
C THR A 175 11.67 1.35 -7.54
N VAL A 176 12.45 2.43 -7.73
CA VAL A 176 12.64 3.49 -6.74
C VAL A 176 11.32 4.20 -6.43
N LEU A 177 10.59 4.63 -7.48
CA LEU A 177 9.33 5.36 -7.32
C LEU A 177 8.24 4.49 -6.71
N GLN A 178 8.16 3.22 -7.11
CA GLN A 178 7.26 2.24 -6.49
C GLN A 178 7.53 2.11 -4.99
N ASN A 179 8.79 1.98 -4.57
CA ASN A 179 9.14 1.91 -3.15
C ASN A 179 8.76 3.19 -2.40
N LYS A 180 8.92 4.37 -3.01
CA LYS A 180 8.44 5.63 -2.43
C LYS A 180 6.92 5.65 -2.28
N PHE A 181 6.18 5.19 -3.29
CA PHE A 181 4.73 5.10 -3.25
C PHE A 181 4.24 4.15 -2.15
N ILE A 182 4.89 2.99 -1.99
CA ILE A 182 4.60 2.03 -0.92
C ILE A 182 4.92 2.62 0.45
N TYR A 183 6.03 3.35 0.60
CA TYR A 183 6.37 4.06 1.84
C TYR A 183 5.25 5.03 2.24
N LEU A 184 4.79 5.88 1.33
CA LEU A 184 3.71 6.82 1.61
C LEU A 184 2.39 6.11 1.93
N SER A 185 2.06 5.06 1.19
CA SER A 185 0.85 4.26 1.43
C SER A 185 0.89 3.56 2.80
N ALA A 186 2.02 2.99 3.18
CA ALA A 186 2.20 2.38 4.49
C ALA A 186 2.17 3.42 5.61
N LYS A 187 2.78 4.59 5.39
CA LYS A 187 2.74 5.71 6.34
C LYS A 187 1.31 6.16 6.60
N GLU A 188 0.47 6.28 5.57
CA GLU A 188 -0.97 6.57 5.74
C GLU A 188 -1.67 5.55 6.63
N VAL A 189 -1.40 4.25 6.46
CA VAL A 189 -1.96 3.19 7.31
C VAL A 189 -1.58 3.40 8.78
N PHE A 190 -0.29 3.62 9.08
CA PHE A 190 0.17 3.81 10.46
C PHE A 190 -0.24 5.13 11.09
N GLU A 191 -0.51 6.17 10.29
CA GLU A 191 -1.05 7.43 10.80
C GLU A 191 -2.56 7.37 11.05
N THR A 192 -3.28 6.56 10.27
CA THR A 192 -4.75 6.41 10.34
C THR A 192 -5.17 5.46 11.47
N PHE A 193 -4.43 4.37 11.69
CA PHE A 193 -4.83 3.30 12.60
C PHE A 193 -4.05 3.31 13.89
N ASN A 194 -4.74 2.99 14.99
CA ASN A 194 -4.09 2.77 16.28
C ASN A 194 -3.60 1.31 16.39
N VAL A 195 -2.89 1.00 17.49
CA VAL A 195 -2.37 -0.36 17.72
C VAL A 195 -3.49 -1.41 17.74
N ALA A 196 -4.64 -1.11 18.34
CA ALA A 196 -5.76 -2.07 18.40
C ALA A 196 -6.30 -2.42 17.01
N ASP A 197 -6.29 -1.46 16.07
CA ASP A 197 -6.66 -1.67 14.68
C ASP A 197 -5.62 -2.46 13.88
N LEU A 198 -4.39 -2.53 14.37
CA LEU A 198 -3.27 -3.28 13.78
C LEU A 198 -3.04 -4.62 14.49
N THR A 199 -4.00 -5.04 15.31
CA THR A 199 -3.96 -6.33 16.00
C THR A 199 -5.27 -7.09 15.81
N PHE A 200 -5.18 -8.41 15.71
CA PHE A 200 -6.33 -9.30 15.78
C PHE A 200 -6.00 -10.51 16.63
N THR A 201 -7.02 -11.23 17.10
CA THR A 201 -6.85 -12.38 17.98
C THR A 201 -7.32 -13.65 17.28
N LEU A 202 -6.56 -14.73 17.46
CA LEU A 202 -6.94 -16.06 17.06
C LEU A 202 -6.44 -17.08 18.10
N ASN A 203 -7.31 -17.95 18.59
CA ASN A 203 -7.04 -18.88 19.69
C ASN A 203 -6.47 -18.19 20.94
N GLY A 204 -7.02 -17.02 21.29
CA GLY A 204 -6.56 -16.21 22.41
C GLY A 204 -5.14 -15.65 22.28
N LYS A 205 -4.48 -15.79 21.12
CA LYS A 205 -3.18 -15.17 20.83
C LYS A 205 -3.35 -13.94 19.96
N GLN A 206 -2.65 -12.86 20.29
CA GLN A 206 -2.63 -11.65 19.48
C GLN A 206 -1.66 -11.80 18.31
N ILE A 207 -2.12 -11.44 17.13
CA ILE A 207 -1.35 -11.34 15.89
C ILE A 207 -1.26 -9.86 15.52
N VAL A 208 -0.02 -9.37 15.40
CA VAL A 208 0.29 -7.97 15.14
C VAL A 208 0.62 -7.77 13.66
N ILE A 209 0.08 -6.71 13.08
CA ILE A 209 0.43 -6.21 11.75
C ILE A 209 1.40 -5.04 11.95
N ASN A 210 2.65 -5.21 11.52
CA ASN A 210 3.70 -4.21 11.69
C ASN A 210 4.18 -3.64 10.35
N GLU A 211 5.22 -2.81 10.40
CA GLU A 211 5.79 -2.16 9.22
C GLU A 211 6.22 -3.18 8.17
N PHE A 212 6.84 -4.28 8.60
CA PHE A 212 7.22 -5.38 7.71
C PHE A 212 6.00 -5.98 7.02
N SER A 213 4.93 -6.29 7.77
CA SER A 213 3.70 -6.86 7.22
C SER A 213 3.12 -5.97 6.11
N ILE A 214 2.91 -4.69 6.39
CA ILE A 214 2.26 -3.76 5.46
C ILE A 214 3.11 -3.55 4.22
N VAL A 215 4.41 -3.28 4.38
CA VAL A 215 5.33 -3.05 3.27
C VAL A 215 5.46 -4.30 2.40
N HIS A 216 5.69 -5.47 3.01
CA HIS A 216 5.88 -6.73 2.31
C HIS A 216 4.62 -7.15 1.55
N ILE A 217 3.46 -7.14 2.19
CA ILE A 217 2.20 -7.58 1.57
C ILE A 217 1.81 -6.62 0.45
N THR A 218 1.86 -5.30 0.70
CA THR A 218 1.53 -4.30 -0.33
C THR A 218 2.48 -4.43 -1.53
N ASN A 219 3.78 -4.57 -1.30
CA ASN A 219 4.76 -4.67 -2.38
C ASN A 219 4.65 -5.98 -3.16
N ARG A 220 4.46 -7.12 -2.48
CA ARG A 220 4.60 -8.45 -3.12
C ARG A 220 3.29 -9.07 -3.58
N HIS A 221 2.15 -8.63 -3.04
CA HIS A 221 0.85 -9.23 -3.30
C HIS A 221 -0.23 -8.26 -3.78
N PHE A 222 0.07 -6.95 -3.85
CA PHE A 222 -0.87 -5.94 -4.41
C PHE A 222 -0.29 -5.09 -5.54
N ALA A 223 0.99 -5.25 -5.88
CA ALA A 223 1.70 -4.34 -6.78
C ALA A 223 2.12 -5.01 -8.10
N GLU A 224 1.39 -6.02 -8.59
CA GLU A 224 1.73 -6.75 -9.82
C GLU A 224 1.96 -5.82 -11.01
N MET A 225 1.01 -4.92 -11.25
CA MET A 225 0.98 -4.05 -12.42
C MET A 225 2.16 -3.08 -12.52
N VAL A 226 2.90 -2.86 -11.42
CA VAL A 226 4.04 -1.96 -11.35
C VAL A 226 5.38 -2.70 -11.28
N LYS A 227 5.39 -4.04 -11.23
CA LYS A 227 6.63 -4.81 -11.15
C LYS A 227 7.47 -4.67 -12.42
N ALA A 228 8.75 -4.35 -12.22
CA ALA A 228 9.73 -4.21 -13.31
C ALA A 228 10.33 -5.55 -13.78
N HIS A 229 9.92 -6.67 -13.17
CA HIS A 229 10.41 -8.02 -13.47
C HIS A 229 9.27 -9.05 -13.36
N PRO A 230 9.34 -10.17 -14.11
CA PRO A 230 8.37 -11.27 -13.99
C PRO A 230 8.41 -11.90 -12.60
N THR A 231 7.26 -12.34 -12.12
CA THR A 231 7.08 -12.90 -10.77
C THR A 231 6.14 -14.09 -10.83
N THR A 232 6.41 -15.09 -9.98
CA THR A 232 5.56 -16.30 -9.82
C THR A 232 4.68 -16.21 -8.56
N LYS A 233 4.61 -15.03 -7.95
CA LYS A 233 3.78 -14.79 -6.77
C LYS A 233 2.31 -14.67 -7.19
N SER A 234 1.43 -15.06 -6.28
CA SER A 234 0.01 -14.74 -6.38
C SER A 234 -0.26 -13.32 -5.89
N PHE A 235 -1.25 -12.69 -6.49
CA PHE A 235 -1.69 -11.33 -6.18
C PHE A 235 -3.13 -11.34 -5.74
N HIS A 236 -3.47 -10.42 -4.83
CA HIS A 236 -4.83 -10.21 -4.40
C HIS A 236 -5.68 -9.61 -5.53
N ASN A 237 -6.94 -9.98 -5.55
CA ASN A 237 -7.97 -9.34 -6.35
C ASN A 237 -8.58 -8.15 -5.59
N GLU A 238 -9.75 -7.69 -6.04
CA GLU A 238 -10.47 -6.55 -5.45
C GLU A 238 -11.11 -6.86 -4.08
N SER A 239 -11.08 -8.10 -3.59
CA SER A 239 -11.66 -8.50 -2.30
C SER A 239 -10.95 -7.84 -1.11
N PHE A 240 -9.69 -7.45 -1.28
CA PHE A 240 -8.90 -6.74 -0.27
C PHE A 240 -8.40 -5.40 -0.77
N HIS A 241 -8.54 -4.38 0.08
CA HIS A 241 -7.97 -3.07 -0.15
C HIS A 241 -6.69 -2.92 0.67
N PRO A 242 -5.52 -2.66 0.07
CA PRO A 242 -4.24 -2.60 0.77
C PRO A 242 -4.26 -1.65 1.98
N LYS A 243 -4.92 -0.49 1.84
CA LYS A 243 -5.03 0.53 2.89
C LYS A 243 -5.96 0.14 4.05
N LEU A 244 -6.83 -0.85 3.85
CA LEU A 244 -7.79 -1.32 4.86
C LEU A 244 -7.53 -2.77 5.29
N LEU A 245 -6.42 -3.35 4.85
CA LEU A 245 -6.11 -4.77 5.03
C LEU A 245 -6.21 -5.19 6.51
N ASN A 246 -5.71 -4.35 7.41
CA ASN A 246 -5.77 -4.59 8.85
C ASN A 246 -7.20 -4.69 9.39
N LYS A 247 -8.10 -3.80 8.96
CA LYS A 247 -9.51 -3.84 9.35
C LYS A 247 -10.23 -5.05 8.76
N GLN A 248 -9.96 -5.38 7.50
CA GLN A 248 -10.57 -6.53 6.83
C GLN A 248 -10.15 -7.85 7.48
N LEU A 249 -8.85 -8.03 7.74
CA LEU A 249 -8.34 -9.21 8.44
C LEU A 249 -8.90 -9.30 9.86
N ARG A 250 -8.93 -8.17 10.60
CA ARG A 250 -9.53 -8.15 11.94
C ARG A 250 -11.00 -8.58 11.93
N ALA A 251 -11.78 -8.10 10.97
CA ALA A 251 -13.19 -8.48 10.84
C ALA A 251 -13.35 -9.99 10.56
N ILE A 252 -12.53 -10.55 9.66
CA ILE A 252 -12.51 -11.99 9.35
C ILE A 252 -12.14 -12.81 10.61
N PHE A 253 -11.03 -12.48 11.27
CA PHE A 253 -10.56 -13.24 12.42
C PHE A 253 -11.46 -13.08 13.65
N THR A 254 -12.15 -11.95 13.80
CA THR A 254 -13.16 -11.78 14.85
C THR A 254 -14.35 -12.73 14.64
N GLN A 255 -14.80 -12.90 13.39
CA GLN A 255 -15.86 -13.87 13.08
C GLN A 255 -15.42 -15.31 13.36
N ILE A 256 -14.19 -15.65 12.97
CA ILE A 256 -13.59 -16.96 13.24
C ILE A 256 -13.51 -17.22 14.75
N GLU A 257 -12.97 -16.29 15.55
CA GLU A 257 -12.83 -16.46 17.01
C GLU A 257 -14.20 -16.61 17.70
N ASN A 258 -15.22 -15.90 17.23
CA ASN A 258 -16.56 -15.89 17.82
C ASN A 258 -17.37 -17.18 17.59
N LEU A 259 -16.95 -18.07 16.67
CA LEU A 259 -17.64 -19.34 16.43
C LEU A 259 -17.66 -20.24 17.67
N GLY A 260 -16.70 -20.09 18.60
CA GLY A 260 -16.63 -20.84 19.86
C GLY A 260 -16.38 -22.36 19.73
N GLY A 261 -16.49 -22.94 18.53
CA GLY A 261 -16.33 -24.37 18.23
C GLY A 261 -15.01 -24.74 17.52
N ILE A 262 -14.10 -23.78 17.32
CA ILE A 262 -12.82 -24.04 16.68
C ILE A 262 -11.90 -24.75 17.68
N LYS A 263 -11.41 -25.96 17.32
CA LYS A 263 -10.38 -26.63 18.12
C LYS A 263 -9.17 -25.71 18.21
N LYS A 264 -8.62 -25.56 19.41
CA LYS A 264 -7.41 -24.77 19.63
C LYS A 264 -6.30 -25.25 18.69
N LEU A 265 -5.86 -24.37 17.79
CA LEU A 265 -4.81 -24.72 16.85
C LEU A 265 -3.50 -24.98 17.60
N THR A 266 -2.81 -26.04 17.22
CA THR A 266 -1.48 -26.38 17.75
C THR A 266 -0.41 -25.40 17.26
N SER A 267 -0.63 -24.77 16.11
CA SER A 267 0.27 -23.79 15.49
C SER A 267 -0.55 -22.69 14.81
N LEU A 268 -0.06 -21.44 14.90
CA LEU A 268 -0.60 -20.29 14.16
C LEU A 268 0.30 -19.87 12.99
N ARG A 269 1.36 -20.64 12.71
CA ARG A 269 2.36 -20.31 11.67
C ARG A 269 1.72 -20.22 10.28
N GLU A 270 0.77 -21.10 9.99
CA GLU A 270 0.02 -21.09 8.75
C GLU A 270 -1.46 -21.15 9.10
N ILE A 271 -2.21 -20.16 8.64
CA ILE A 271 -3.64 -20.05 8.85
C ILE A 271 -4.29 -19.97 7.47
N TYR A 272 -5.33 -20.78 7.26
CA TYR A 272 -6.00 -20.91 5.98
C TYR A 272 -7.49 -20.61 6.17
N PHE A 273 -8.04 -19.79 5.28
CA PHE A 273 -9.47 -19.52 5.24
C PHE A 273 -9.91 -19.32 3.79
N LYS A 274 -11.18 -19.58 3.52
CA LYS A 274 -11.79 -19.28 2.22
C LYS A 274 -12.67 -18.06 2.38
N TYR A 275 -12.45 -17.02 1.58
CA TYR A 275 -13.24 -15.80 1.61
C TYR A 275 -13.68 -15.46 0.18
N GLN A 276 -14.97 -15.22 -0.03
CA GLN A 276 -15.55 -14.89 -1.34
C GLN A 276 -15.10 -15.86 -2.47
N ASN A 277 -15.14 -17.16 -2.17
CA ASN A 277 -14.73 -18.26 -3.05
C ASN A 277 -13.24 -18.46 -3.32
N GLU A 278 -12.37 -17.66 -2.69
CA GLU A 278 -10.92 -17.81 -2.83
C GLU A 278 -10.28 -18.32 -1.55
N VAL A 279 -9.27 -19.16 -1.68
CA VAL A 279 -8.51 -19.69 -0.54
C VAL A 279 -7.35 -18.77 -0.26
N TYR A 280 -7.25 -18.30 0.97
CA TYR A 280 -6.20 -17.43 1.43
C TYR A 280 -5.28 -18.16 2.41
N LYS A 281 -4.00 -17.80 2.35
CA LYS A 281 -2.99 -18.22 3.32
C LYS A 281 -2.46 -16.99 4.06
N VAL A 282 -2.53 -17.05 5.38
CA VAL A 282 -1.86 -16.13 6.30
C VAL A 282 -0.67 -16.88 6.90
N TYR A 283 0.52 -16.31 6.73
CA TYR A 283 1.73 -16.81 7.37
C TYR A 283 2.10 -15.90 8.53
N THR A 284 2.37 -16.49 9.70
CA THR A 284 2.80 -15.76 10.89
C THR A 284 4.14 -16.27 11.39
N THR A 285 4.87 -15.42 12.10
CA THR A 285 6.16 -15.75 12.71
C THR A 285 6.18 -15.26 14.15
N ASP A 286 6.81 -16.04 15.03
CA ASP A 286 7.04 -15.63 16.42
C ASP A 286 8.15 -14.57 16.47
N ARG A 287 7.98 -13.55 17.32
CA ARG A 287 9.03 -12.55 17.52
C ARG A 287 10.19 -13.16 18.34
N PRO A 288 11.45 -13.15 17.85
CA PRO A 288 12.57 -13.79 18.54
C PRO A 288 12.78 -13.26 19.97
N ASN A 289 12.49 -11.97 20.18
CA ASN A 289 12.84 -11.25 21.41
C ASN A 289 11.63 -10.99 22.34
N ASN A 290 10.41 -11.39 21.96
CA ASN A 290 9.22 -11.14 22.76
C ASN A 290 8.34 -12.40 22.78
N LYS A 291 8.58 -13.26 23.78
CA LYS A 291 7.90 -14.56 23.91
C LYS A 291 6.38 -14.33 23.95
N GLY A 292 5.68 -14.74 22.90
CA GLY A 292 4.23 -14.72 22.80
C GLY A 292 3.66 -13.69 21.82
N GLU A 293 4.46 -12.75 21.30
CA GLU A 293 4.03 -11.83 20.24
C GLU A 293 4.21 -12.49 18.87
N ILE A 294 3.10 -12.70 18.17
CA ILE A 294 3.06 -13.26 16.82
C ILE A 294 2.83 -12.10 15.85
N PHE A 295 3.55 -12.05 14.74
CA PHE A 295 3.31 -11.04 13.71
C PHE A 295 2.93 -11.66 12.37
N LEU A 296 2.07 -10.94 11.66
CA LEU A 296 1.69 -11.26 10.29
C LEU A 296 2.93 -11.10 9.40
N SER A 297 3.41 -12.18 8.81
CA SER A 297 4.58 -12.15 7.94
C SER A 297 4.19 -11.94 6.49
N THR A 298 3.18 -12.67 6.01
CA THR A 298 2.62 -12.46 4.67
C THR A 298 1.17 -12.95 4.60
N PHE A 299 0.45 -12.48 3.58
CA PHE A 299 -0.95 -12.77 3.30
C PHE A 299 -1.16 -12.77 1.79
N PHE A 300 -1.66 -13.88 1.24
CA PHE A 300 -1.82 -14.05 -0.21
C PHE A 300 -2.88 -15.11 -0.57
N ILE A 301 -3.35 -15.06 -1.82
CA ILE A 301 -4.25 -16.06 -2.41
C ILE A 301 -3.46 -17.35 -2.69
N LEU A 302 -3.98 -18.49 -2.24
CA LEU A 302 -3.38 -19.80 -2.45
C LEU A 302 -3.92 -20.44 -3.73
N GLU A 303 -3.11 -20.44 -4.78
CA GLU A 303 -3.48 -20.98 -6.10
C GLU A 303 -2.79 -22.32 -6.42
N ASP A 304 -1.75 -22.68 -5.65
CA ASP A 304 -0.99 -23.91 -5.83
C ASP A 304 -1.87 -25.15 -5.59
N GLN A 305 -2.11 -25.91 -6.66
CA GLN A 305 -3.02 -27.05 -6.65
C GLN A 305 -2.61 -28.14 -5.67
N ASN A 306 -1.30 -28.35 -5.47
CA ASN A 306 -0.81 -29.34 -4.52
C ASN A 306 -1.13 -28.95 -3.07
N GLN A 307 -0.96 -27.67 -2.72
CA GLN A 307 -1.39 -27.16 -1.42
C GLN A 307 -2.90 -27.19 -1.23
N LEU A 308 -3.69 -26.85 -2.26
CA LEU A 308 -5.15 -26.93 -2.20
C LEU A 308 -5.64 -28.38 -1.96
N GLN A 309 -5.06 -29.36 -2.64
CA GLN A 309 -5.35 -30.78 -2.40
C GLN A 309 -4.96 -31.21 -0.98
N LYS A 310 -3.82 -30.72 -0.48
CA LYS A 310 -3.39 -30.97 0.90
C LYS A 310 -4.38 -30.42 1.91
N LEU A 311 -4.96 -29.23 1.69
CA LEU A 311 -5.98 -28.67 2.57
C LEU A 311 -7.21 -29.58 2.64
N THR A 312 -7.73 -30.05 1.51
CA THR A 312 -8.88 -30.98 1.47
C THR A 312 -8.60 -32.29 2.22
N LYS A 313 -7.35 -32.78 2.17
CA LYS A 313 -6.95 -34.02 2.83
C LYS A 313 -6.75 -33.84 4.34
N ASP A 314 -6.03 -32.81 4.75
CA ASP A 314 -5.48 -32.68 6.10
C ASP A 314 -6.29 -31.74 7.01
N TYR A 315 -7.27 -31.02 6.46
CA TYR A 315 -8.09 -30.03 7.17
C TYR A 315 -9.58 -30.31 6.99
N ASP A 316 -10.36 -29.95 8.01
CA ASP A 316 -11.80 -29.83 7.98
C ASP A 316 -12.17 -28.37 7.61
N LEU A 317 -13.13 -28.21 6.69
CA LEU A 317 -13.65 -26.90 6.33
C LEU A 317 -14.84 -26.56 7.22
N ILE A 318 -14.69 -25.51 8.03
CA ILE A 318 -15.72 -25.03 8.96
C ILE A 318 -16.37 -23.80 8.36
N ASN A 319 -17.69 -23.85 8.15
CA ASN A 319 -18.43 -22.68 7.69
C ASN A 319 -18.54 -21.64 8.82
N VAL A 320 -18.12 -20.40 8.55
CA VAL A 320 -18.14 -19.28 9.49
C VAL A 320 -19.29 -18.34 9.20
N SER A 321 -19.48 -18.01 7.92
CA SER A 321 -20.56 -17.16 7.41
C SER A 321 -20.92 -17.58 5.97
N ALA A 322 -21.78 -16.81 5.30
CA ALA A 322 -22.15 -17.05 3.90
C ALA A 322 -20.95 -16.96 2.93
N ASP A 323 -19.94 -16.17 3.27
CA ASP A 323 -18.79 -15.85 2.42
C ASP A 323 -17.44 -16.22 3.04
N LEU A 324 -17.42 -16.79 4.25
CA LEU A 324 -16.22 -17.15 4.99
C LEU A 324 -16.30 -18.60 5.47
N ASP A 325 -15.28 -19.38 5.10
CA ASP A 325 -15.00 -20.69 5.69
C ASP A 325 -13.58 -20.68 6.30
N PHE A 326 -13.36 -21.52 7.30
CA PHE A 326 -12.09 -21.66 8.00
C PHE A 326 -11.56 -23.09 7.87
N TYR A 327 -10.30 -23.25 7.51
CA TYR A 327 -9.67 -24.58 7.45
C TYR A 327 -9.04 -24.91 8.80
N GLN A 328 -9.60 -25.90 9.49
CA GLN A 328 -9.08 -26.39 10.76
C GLN A 328 -8.35 -27.72 10.55
N PRO A 329 -7.10 -27.89 11.03
CA PRO A 329 -6.41 -29.18 10.99
C PRO A 329 -7.24 -30.29 11.67
N LYS A 330 -7.26 -31.48 11.06
CA LYS A 330 -8.01 -32.65 11.55
C LYS A 330 -7.55 -33.14 12.93
#